data_AF-A0A519IH66-F1
#
_entry.id   AF-A0A519IH66-F1
#
_cell.length_a   1.000
_cell.length_b   1.000
_cell.length_c   1.000
_cell.angle_alpha   90.00
_cell.angle_beta   90.00
_cell.angle_gamma   90.00
#
_symmetry.space_group_name_H-M   'P 1'
#
loop_
_entity.id
_entity.type
_entity.pdbx_description
1 polymer ?
#
loop_
_entity_poly.entity_id
_entity_poly.type
_entity_poly.pdbx_seq_one_letter_code
_entity_poly.pdbx_strand_id
1 'polypeptide(L)'
;MPTPLLRHALTALSVASIALLLASCGGGSGSNGTSDFPPNTPNVAATPTSMLAAHSCISSTPYTVTLLNSEQLPNATIERLVCTFAETYPKIMALLSNADAPKSVVFDFQANYPNPAANTNFNTITFQTAWLKAHPLDSDIVIHEAAHVVQAGRGQVPSWLLEGSAHVVLNRYGVSSDETSWPLPVRYDGQPYTDGYGPAAAFLKWVDAVYRQGQPGLVEAIYKSANTKLYQDGLWVELTGKTVDTLWSEYRNQPIATPFRSGVSVFMTANFKGYSVYLERGRYDLADLLSRAVPDNEIASIQVPAGYKVTAYAGVGFTGDKVELTADAPVLAPPMTRAMSSLVVE
;
A
#
# COMPACT_ATOMS: atom_id res chain seq x y z
N MET A 1 56.67 32.72 37.36
CA MET A 1 55.82 32.93 38.55
C MET A 1 54.81 34.02 38.21
N PRO A 2 53.51 33.89 38.54
CA PRO A 2 52.74 32.73 38.98
C PRO A 2 51.65 32.28 37.98
N THR A 3 51.25 31.02 38.09
CA THR A 3 50.05 30.36 37.52
C THR A 3 48.74 30.90 38.13
N PRO A 4 47.57 30.74 37.47
CA PRO A 4 46.67 29.61 37.79
C PRO A 4 45.92 29.02 36.56
N LEU A 5 45.92 27.69 36.41
CA LEU A 5 44.84 26.73 36.72
C LEU A 5 43.86 26.46 35.55
N LEU A 6 44.13 25.31 34.93
CA LEU A 6 43.17 24.42 34.27
C LEU A 6 41.88 24.27 35.10
N ARG A 7 40.73 24.47 34.46
CA ARG A 7 39.49 23.77 34.79
C ARG A 7 38.97 23.07 33.53
N HIS A 8 38.92 21.75 33.61
CA HIS A 8 38.24 20.90 32.65
C HIS A 8 36.75 21.24 32.66
N ALA A 9 36.23 21.74 31.53
CA ALA A 9 34.80 21.80 31.28
C ALA A 9 34.39 20.51 30.58
N LEU A 10 33.59 19.69 31.27
CA LEU A 10 32.88 18.57 30.65
C LEU A 10 31.97 19.12 29.55
N THR A 11 32.20 18.70 28.31
CA THR A 11 31.24 18.82 27.22
C THR A 11 30.11 17.82 27.47
N ALA A 12 29.01 18.31 28.04
CA ALA A 12 27.74 17.61 27.97
C ALA A 12 27.23 17.66 26.52
N LEU A 13 27.16 16.50 25.85
CA LEU A 13 26.38 16.34 24.63
C LEU A 13 24.91 16.61 24.99
N SER A 14 24.36 17.72 24.51
CA SER A 14 22.91 17.87 24.46
C SER A 14 22.39 16.99 23.31
N VAL A 15 21.61 15.98 23.67
CA VAL A 15 20.77 15.25 22.73
C VAL A 15 19.74 16.25 22.22
N ALA A 16 19.86 16.65 20.95
CA ALA A 16 18.84 17.44 20.29
C ALA A 16 17.59 16.56 20.15
N SER A 17 16.54 16.92 20.89
CA SER A 17 15.22 16.32 20.78
C SER A 17 14.72 16.45 19.33
N ILE A 18 14.58 15.32 18.65
CA ILE A 18 13.88 15.22 17.37
C ILE A 18 12.40 15.49 17.65
N ALA A 19 11.95 16.70 17.32
CA ALA A 19 10.54 17.03 17.31
C ALA A 19 9.87 16.29 16.14
N LEU A 20 9.20 15.19 16.47
CA LEU A 20 8.36 14.40 15.57
C LEU A 20 7.06 15.20 15.32
N LEU A 21 6.91 15.79 14.14
CA LEU A 21 5.66 16.43 13.75
C LEU A 21 4.58 15.35 13.53
N LEU A 22 3.53 15.42 14.35
CA LEU A 22 2.29 14.66 14.21
C LEU A 22 1.54 15.19 12.97
N ALA A 23 1.35 14.36 11.96
CA ALA A 23 0.35 14.60 10.94
C ALA A 23 -1.02 14.24 11.55
N SER A 24 -1.83 15.26 11.84
CA SER A 24 -3.24 15.13 12.20
C SER A 24 -4.06 15.41 10.95
N CYS A 25 -4.86 14.44 10.49
CA CYS A 25 -5.69 14.56 9.31
C CYS A 25 -7.08 15.08 9.69
N GLY A 26 -7.37 16.34 9.35
CA GLY A 26 -8.70 16.94 9.42
C GLY A 26 -8.82 18.10 8.42
N GLY A 27 -9.60 17.90 7.37
CA GLY A 27 -9.93 18.97 6.42
C GLY A 27 -10.93 19.96 7.02
N GLY A 28 -10.58 21.25 7.05
CA GLY A 28 -11.51 22.32 7.43
C GLY A 28 -10.84 23.64 7.84
N SER A 29 -10.84 24.60 6.91
CA SER A 29 -10.68 26.06 7.04
C SER A 29 -10.28 26.70 8.39
N GLY A 30 -9.13 27.39 8.35
CA GLY A 30 -8.71 28.57 9.14
C GLY A 30 -9.32 28.90 10.51
N SER A 31 -8.47 28.93 11.54
CA SER A 31 -8.25 30.12 12.40
C SER A 31 -7.11 29.87 13.41
N ASN A 32 -6.36 30.93 13.73
CA ASN A 32 -5.34 30.97 14.78
C ASN A 32 -5.99 30.70 16.15
N GLY A 33 -5.51 29.70 16.88
CA GLY A 33 -5.89 29.46 18.26
C GLY A 33 -4.90 28.55 18.98
N THR A 34 -4.17 29.11 19.94
CA THR A 34 -3.38 28.38 20.94
C THR A 34 -4.31 27.62 21.88
N SER A 35 -4.12 26.31 22.06
CA SER A 35 -4.79 25.56 23.14
C SER A 35 -3.79 24.68 23.88
N ASP A 36 -3.62 25.00 25.16
CA ASP A 36 -2.83 24.29 26.16
C ASP A 36 -3.28 22.82 26.34
N PHE A 37 -2.30 21.93 26.50
CA PHE A 37 -2.50 20.52 26.86
C PHE A 37 -2.68 20.36 28.38
N PRO A 38 -3.67 19.58 28.89
CA PRO A 38 -3.70 19.17 30.29
C PRO A 38 -2.68 18.04 30.56
N PRO A 39 -2.24 17.87 31.83
CA PRO A 39 -1.08 17.02 32.14
C PRO A 39 -1.39 15.51 32.08
N ASN A 40 -0.37 14.77 31.64
CA ASN A 40 -0.29 13.31 31.60
C ASN A 40 -0.73 12.64 32.92
N THR A 41 -1.70 11.73 32.82
CA THR A 41 -1.88 10.65 33.80
C THR A 41 -1.21 9.38 33.27
N PRO A 42 -0.47 8.63 34.10
CA PRO A 42 0.21 7.41 33.65
C PRO A 42 -0.81 6.32 33.38
N ASN A 43 -0.84 5.82 32.13
CA ASN A 43 -1.70 4.72 31.72
C ASN A 43 -1.37 3.44 32.50
N VAL A 44 -2.40 2.83 33.07
CA VAL A 44 -2.35 1.52 33.72
C VAL A 44 -1.96 0.48 32.67
N ALA A 45 -0.96 -0.35 33.00
CA ALA A 45 -0.49 -1.42 32.14
C ALA A 45 -1.64 -2.38 31.77
N ALA A 46 -2.03 -2.38 30.50
CA ALA A 46 -2.93 -3.38 29.95
C ALA A 46 -2.23 -4.75 29.97
N THR A 47 -2.89 -5.73 30.57
CA THR A 47 -2.42 -7.12 30.61
C THR A 47 -2.62 -7.72 29.20
N PRO A 48 -1.61 -8.36 28.60
CA PRO A 48 -1.79 -8.97 27.28
C PRO A 48 -2.72 -10.17 27.44
N THR A 49 -3.97 -10.01 27.03
CA THR A 49 -4.89 -11.13 26.85
C THR A 49 -4.28 -12.05 25.80
N SER A 50 -4.24 -13.34 26.12
CA SER A 50 -3.68 -14.45 25.34
C SER A 50 -3.57 -14.17 23.83
N MET A 51 -2.37 -14.36 23.27
CA MET A 51 -2.20 -14.56 21.82
C MET A 51 -3.33 -15.47 21.34
N LEU A 52 -4.27 -14.91 20.55
CA LEU A 52 -5.14 -15.74 19.73
C LEU A 52 -4.23 -16.77 19.07
N ALA A 53 -4.59 -18.06 19.18
CA ALA A 53 -3.90 -19.17 18.53
C ALA A 53 -3.37 -18.67 17.19
N ALA A 54 -2.03 -18.70 17.03
CA ALA A 54 -1.32 -18.02 15.94
C ALA A 54 -2.13 -18.14 14.64
N HIS A 55 -2.69 -17.03 14.16
CA HIS A 55 -3.50 -17.03 12.95
C HIS A 55 -2.67 -17.72 11.86
N SER A 56 -3.23 -18.77 11.25
CA SER A 56 -2.47 -19.68 10.38
C SER A 56 -1.68 -18.93 9.32
N CYS A 57 -2.28 -17.87 8.76
CA CYS A 57 -1.71 -16.98 7.75
C CYS A 57 -0.49 -16.16 8.19
N ILE A 58 -0.34 -15.83 9.48
CA ILE A 58 0.83 -15.07 9.98
C ILE A 58 1.89 -15.97 10.62
N SER A 59 1.49 -17.15 11.10
CA SER A 59 2.35 -18.09 11.83
C SER A 59 3.55 -18.61 11.04
N SER A 60 3.45 -18.65 9.70
CA SER A 60 4.52 -19.06 8.79
C SER A 60 5.36 -17.88 8.26
N THR A 61 5.13 -16.67 8.76
CA THR A 61 5.78 -15.44 8.29
C THR A 61 6.76 -14.91 9.35
N PRO A 62 7.76 -14.08 8.98
CA PRO A 62 8.63 -13.42 9.96
C PRO A 62 7.97 -12.22 10.67
N TYR A 63 6.68 -11.98 10.44
CA TYR A 63 5.94 -10.84 10.98
C TYR A 63 5.08 -11.25 12.17
N THR A 64 4.84 -10.31 13.08
CA THR A 64 3.95 -10.52 14.22
C THR A 64 2.91 -9.42 14.30
N VAL A 65 1.66 -9.80 14.56
CA VAL A 65 0.57 -8.86 14.85
C VAL A 65 0.15 -9.04 16.31
N THR A 66 0.26 -7.98 17.10
CA THR A 66 -0.30 -7.92 18.45
C THR A 66 -1.69 -7.31 18.39
N LEU A 67 -2.68 -7.99 18.92
CA LEU A 67 -4.06 -7.52 18.93
C LEU A 67 -4.38 -6.88 20.29
N LEU A 68 -4.83 -5.63 20.30
CA LEU A 68 -5.34 -4.93 21.48
C LEU A 68 -6.83 -4.68 21.30
N ASN A 69 -7.62 -4.94 22.34
CA ASN A 69 -9.07 -4.66 22.36
C ASN A 69 -9.89 -5.42 21.28
N SER A 70 -9.36 -6.53 20.76
CA SER A 70 -9.97 -7.31 19.66
C SER A 70 -11.26 -8.05 20.03
N GLU A 71 -11.52 -8.25 21.32
CA GLU A 71 -12.72 -8.93 21.84
C GLU A 71 -14.04 -8.21 21.48
N GLN A 72 -13.95 -6.98 20.97
CA GLN A 72 -15.09 -6.18 20.54
C GLN A 72 -15.60 -6.52 19.13
N LEU A 73 -14.86 -7.33 18.36
CA LEU A 73 -15.18 -7.71 16.99
C LEU A 73 -15.35 -9.23 16.83
N PRO A 74 -16.10 -9.69 15.81
CA PRO A 74 -16.13 -11.11 15.47
C PRO A 74 -14.74 -11.62 15.06
N ASN A 75 -14.40 -12.84 15.49
CA ASN A 75 -13.11 -13.48 15.15
C ASN A 75 -12.86 -13.51 13.62
N ALA A 76 -13.89 -13.71 12.81
CA ALA A 76 -13.77 -13.73 11.35
C ALA A 76 -13.31 -12.39 10.76
N THR A 77 -13.69 -11.26 11.38
CA THR A 77 -13.25 -9.92 10.96
C THR A 77 -11.78 -9.71 11.31
N ILE A 78 -11.39 -10.11 12.52
CA ILE A 78 -9.99 -10.05 12.98
C ILE A 78 -9.09 -10.92 12.09
N GLU A 79 -9.50 -12.17 11.84
CA GLU A 79 -8.78 -13.11 10.99
C GLU A 79 -8.60 -12.56 9.57
N ARG A 80 -9.63 -11.94 8.99
CA ARG A 80 -9.54 -11.31 7.68
C ARG A 80 -8.51 -10.18 7.64
N LEU A 81 -8.50 -9.29 8.64
CA LEU A 81 -7.52 -8.19 8.72
C LEU A 81 -6.09 -8.74 8.87
N VAL A 82 -5.88 -9.70 9.78
CA VAL A 82 -4.56 -10.31 10.02
C VAL A 82 -4.05 -11.03 8.78
N CYS A 83 -4.90 -11.78 8.07
CA CYS A 83 -4.48 -12.49 6.87
C CYS A 83 -4.25 -11.57 5.68
N THR A 84 -5.07 -10.51 5.53
CA THR A 84 -4.82 -9.47 4.51
C THR A 84 -3.49 -8.78 4.76
N PHE A 85 -3.17 -8.43 6.02
CA PHE A 85 -1.87 -7.90 6.39
C PHE A 85 -0.73 -8.88 6.09
N ALA A 86 -0.83 -10.13 6.53
CA ALA A 86 0.22 -11.13 6.33
C ALA A 86 0.54 -11.36 4.84
N GLU A 87 -0.49 -11.32 3.99
CA GLU A 87 -0.33 -11.46 2.54
C GLU A 87 0.28 -10.22 1.88
N THR A 88 -0.15 -9.03 2.28
CA THR A 88 0.17 -7.78 1.56
C THR A 88 1.41 -7.09 2.11
N TYR A 89 1.64 -7.10 3.42
CA TYR A 89 2.73 -6.34 4.05
C TYR A 89 4.12 -6.60 3.47
N PRO A 90 4.54 -7.84 3.13
CA PRO A 90 5.81 -8.08 2.46
C PRO A 90 5.89 -7.42 1.08
N LYS A 91 4.77 -7.43 0.34
CA LYS A 91 4.65 -6.81 -1.00
C LYS A 91 4.69 -5.28 -0.89
N ILE A 92 4.13 -4.71 0.18
CA ILE A 92 4.19 -3.28 0.50
C ILE A 92 5.63 -2.87 0.82
N MET A 93 6.32 -3.61 1.70
CA MET A 93 7.73 -3.38 2.04
C MET A 93 8.63 -3.42 0.80
N ALA A 94 8.39 -4.37 -0.11
CA ALA A 94 9.11 -4.47 -1.37
C ALA A 94 8.83 -3.26 -2.29
N LEU A 95 7.56 -2.92 -2.52
CA LEU A 95 7.16 -1.81 -3.41
C LEU A 95 7.72 -0.47 -2.93
N LEU A 96 7.60 -0.20 -1.63
CA LEU A 96 8.10 1.03 -1.02
C LEU A 96 9.57 0.92 -0.64
N SER A 97 10.26 -0.15 -1.08
CA SER A 97 11.69 -0.39 -0.88
C SER A 97 12.17 -0.21 0.57
N ASN A 98 11.38 -0.55 1.59
CA ASN A 98 11.78 -0.41 2.99
C ASN A 98 11.80 -1.76 3.71
N ALA A 99 12.95 -2.43 3.64
CA ALA A 99 13.17 -3.72 4.30
C ALA A 99 13.29 -3.62 5.84
N ASP A 100 13.56 -2.41 6.35
CA ASP A 100 13.75 -2.12 7.77
C ASP A 100 12.45 -1.71 8.49
N ALA A 101 11.32 -1.66 7.76
CA ALA A 101 10.03 -1.38 8.36
C ALA A 101 9.70 -2.37 9.51
N PRO A 102 8.93 -1.94 10.53
CA PRO A 102 8.64 -2.77 11.69
C PRO A 102 8.09 -4.16 11.32
N LYS A 103 8.71 -5.22 11.84
CA LYS A 103 8.21 -6.60 11.67
C LYS A 103 7.15 -6.97 12.72
N SER A 104 7.06 -6.18 13.79
CA SER A 104 6.03 -6.30 14.81
C SER A 104 5.09 -5.11 14.72
N VAL A 105 3.83 -5.39 14.40
CA VAL A 105 2.76 -4.41 14.20
C VAL A 105 1.67 -4.64 15.24
N VAL A 106 1.07 -3.55 15.74
CA VAL A 106 -0.01 -3.60 16.72
C VAL A 106 -1.31 -3.21 16.02
N PHE A 107 -2.36 -4.03 16.14
CA PHE A 107 -3.72 -3.67 15.75
C PHE A 107 -4.50 -3.33 17.02
N ASP A 108 -4.92 -2.08 17.13
CA ASP A 108 -5.67 -1.58 18.29
C ASP A 108 -7.11 -1.23 17.88
N PHE A 109 -8.08 -1.95 18.43
CA PHE A 109 -9.50 -1.79 18.10
C PHE A 109 -10.20 -0.89 19.10
N GLN A 110 -10.39 0.38 18.76
CA GLN A 110 -10.93 1.39 19.67
C GLN A 110 -12.40 1.70 19.38
N ALA A 111 -13.24 1.60 20.41
CA ALA A 111 -14.67 1.93 20.32
C ALA A 111 -14.93 3.44 20.10
N ASN A 112 -14.11 4.29 20.74
CA ASN A 112 -14.29 5.74 20.75
C ASN A 112 -13.20 6.46 19.94
N TYR A 113 -12.79 5.88 18.82
CA TYR A 113 -11.84 6.52 17.91
C TYR A 113 -12.59 7.45 16.94
N PRO A 114 -12.31 8.76 16.93
CA PRO A 114 -12.89 9.67 15.95
C PRO A 114 -12.31 9.40 14.56
N ASN A 115 -13.02 9.82 13.50
CA ASN A 115 -12.56 9.69 12.12
C ASN A 115 -11.07 10.08 11.96
N PRO A 116 -10.30 9.38 11.12
CA PRO A 116 -10.71 8.38 10.11
C PRO A 116 -11.09 6.98 10.65
N ALA A 117 -11.55 6.09 9.76
CA ALA A 117 -11.94 4.71 10.09
C ALA A 117 -10.77 3.84 10.59
N ALA A 118 -9.54 4.20 10.22
CA ALA A 118 -8.31 3.70 10.81
C ALA A 118 -7.20 4.75 10.67
N ASN A 119 -6.17 4.62 11.49
CA ASN A 119 -4.99 5.48 11.44
C ASN A 119 -3.75 4.74 11.91
N THR A 120 -2.61 5.09 11.33
CA THR A 120 -1.33 4.49 11.68
C THR A 120 -0.44 5.49 12.41
N ASN A 121 0.13 5.05 13.52
CA ASN A 121 1.20 5.74 14.22
C ASN A 121 2.38 4.78 14.41
N PHE A 122 3.46 5.02 13.67
CA PHE A 122 4.64 4.16 13.62
C PHE A 122 4.29 2.70 13.30
N ASN A 123 4.28 1.79 14.27
CA ASN A 123 3.95 0.38 14.10
C ASN A 123 2.58 0.00 14.66
N THR A 124 1.78 0.97 15.08
CA THR A 124 0.43 0.75 15.61
C THR A 124 -0.60 1.24 14.60
N ILE A 125 -1.48 0.33 14.18
CA ILE A 125 -2.67 0.63 13.38
C ILE A 125 -3.86 0.62 14.33
N THR A 126 -4.50 1.77 14.51
CA THR A 126 -5.72 1.92 15.28
C THR A 126 -6.91 1.85 14.35
N PHE A 127 -7.86 0.95 14.62
CA PHE A 127 -9.10 0.79 13.87
C PHE A 127 -10.29 1.28 14.67
N GLN A 128 -11.23 1.95 14.00
CA GLN A 128 -12.53 2.25 14.57
C GLN A 128 -13.39 0.99 14.60
N THR A 129 -13.66 0.48 15.79
CA THR A 129 -14.49 -0.74 15.98
C THR A 129 -15.87 -0.60 15.35
N ALA A 130 -16.48 0.60 15.40
CA ALA A 130 -17.79 0.85 14.81
C ALA A 130 -17.80 0.69 13.28
N TRP A 131 -16.75 1.14 12.58
CA TRP A 131 -16.61 0.96 11.13
C TRP A 131 -16.53 -0.51 10.76
N LEU A 132 -15.66 -1.27 11.43
CA LEU A 132 -15.46 -2.70 11.14
C LEU A 132 -16.68 -3.56 11.48
N LYS A 133 -17.55 -3.11 12.40
CA LYS A 133 -18.86 -3.74 12.63
C LYS A 133 -19.84 -3.48 11.49
N ALA A 134 -19.83 -2.28 10.92
CA ALA A 134 -20.68 -1.90 9.79
C ALA A 134 -20.17 -2.44 8.44
N HIS A 135 -18.85 -2.60 8.31
CA HIS A 135 -18.16 -3.04 7.09
C HIS A 135 -17.23 -4.23 7.38
N PRO A 136 -17.76 -5.39 7.82
CA PRO A 136 -16.94 -6.53 8.25
C PRO A 136 -16.12 -7.19 7.13
N LEU A 137 -16.35 -6.80 5.87
CA LEU A 137 -15.61 -7.25 4.69
C LEU A 137 -14.54 -6.26 4.22
N ASP A 138 -14.50 -5.04 4.77
CA ASP A 138 -13.51 -4.01 4.44
C ASP A 138 -12.17 -4.31 5.12
N SER A 139 -11.50 -5.36 4.66
CA SER A 139 -10.15 -5.68 5.10
C SER A 139 -9.08 -4.86 4.38
N ASP A 140 -9.41 -4.27 3.23
CA ASP A 140 -8.46 -3.51 2.44
C ASP A 140 -8.00 -2.23 3.18
N ILE A 141 -8.77 -1.72 4.16
CA ILE A 141 -8.32 -0.65 5.06
C ILE A 141 -6.96 -0.95 5.72
N VAL A 142 -6.65 -2.22 6.04
CA VAL A 142 -5.34 -2.58 6.62
C VAL A 142 -4.20 -2.37 5.62
N ILE A 143 -4.46 -2.42 4.32
CA ILE A 143 -3.44 -2.26 3.27
C ILE A 143 -2.99 -0.80 3.20
N HIS A 144 -3.93 0.15 3.29
CA HIS A 144 -3.62 1.59 3.35
C HIS A 144 -2.82 1.90 4.61
N GLU A 145 -3.29 1.44 5.76
CA GLU A 145 -2.62 1.68 7.04
C GLU A 145 -1.25 0.98 7.13
N ALA A 146 -1.13 -0.23 6.60
CA ALA A 146 0.15 -0.93 6.54
C ALA A 146 1.16 -0.24 5.61
N ALA A 147 0.70 0.48 4.57
CA ALA A 147 1.57 1.35 3.78
C ALA A 147 2.20 2.44 4.65
N HIS A 148 1.43 3.06 5.55
CA HIS A 148 1.94 4.06 6.49
C HIS A 148 2.96 3.48 7.47
N VAL A 149 2.80 2.21 7.90
CA VAL A 149 3.83 1.52 8.72
C VAL A 149 5.15 1.42 7.96
N VAL A 150 5.10 1.11 6.66
CA VAL A 150 6.29 1.00 5.80
C VAL A 150 6.86 2.38 5.44
N GLN A 151 6.01 3.41 5.35
CA GLN A 151 6.43 4.80 5.11
C GLN A 151 7.03 5.44 6.37
N ALA A 152 6.75 4.91 7.56
CA ALA A 152 7.32 5.40 8.81
C ALA A 152 8.87 5.34 8.78
N GLY A 153 9.52 6.40 9.27
CA GLY A 153 10.98 6.51 9.30
C GLY A 153 11.64 6.84 7.95
N ARG A 154 10.85 7.09 6.89
CA ARG A 154 11.36 7.56 5.58
C ARG A 154 11.44 9.09 5.55
N GLY A 155 12.24 9.63 4.62
CA GLY A 155 12.35 11.08 4.42
C GLY A 155 11.00 11.75 4.17
N GLN A 156 10.86 13.01 4.55
CA GLN A 156 9.58 13.74 4.44
C GLN A 156 9.16 13.89 2.97
N VAL A 157 8.05 13.26 2.60
CA VAL A 157 7.29 13.56 1.36
C VAL A 157 6.12 14.50 1.70
N PRO A 158 5.60 15.26 0.73
CA PRO A 158 4.34 15.99 0.92
C PRO A 158 3.20 15.06 1.37
N SER A 159 2.32 15.53 2.25
CA SER A 159 1.22 14.73 2.82
C SER A 159 0.30 14.12 1.74
N TRP A 160 0.01 14.86 0.68
CA TRP A 160 -0.79 14.36 -0.44
C TRP A 160 -0.13 13.16 -1.13
N LEU A 161 1.20 13.15 -1.24
CA LEU A 161 1.95 12.08 -1.86
C LEU A 161 2.06 10.89 -0.92
N LEU A 162 2.16 11.13 0.40
CA LEU A 162 2.09 10.09 1.43
C LEU A 162 0.76 9.32 1.33
N GLU A 163 -0.37 10.02 1.43
CA GLU A 163 -1.71 9.43 1.37
C GLU A 163 -2.03 8.85 -0.01
N GLY A 164 -1.66 9.56 -1.08
CA GLY A 164 -1.83 9.07 -2.45
C GLY A 164 -1.05 7.79 -2.71
N SER A 165 0.17 7.68 -2.20
CA SER A 165 0.98 6.45 -2.33
C SER A 165 0.38 5.29 -1.56
N ALA A 166 -0.16 5.53 -0.36
CA ALA A 166 -0.90 4.51 0.40
C ALA A 166 -2.17 4.05 -0.35
N HIS A 167 -2.87 4.96 -1.04
CA HIS A 167 -3.98 4.59 -1.94
C HIS A 167 -3.55 3.88 -3.23
N VAL A 168 -2.35 4.16 -3.78
CA VAL A 168 -1.79 3.37 -4.89
C VAL A 168 -1.51 1.93 -4.43
N VAL A 169 -0.95 1.76 -3.23
CA VAL A 169 -0.72 0.45 -2.61
C VAL A 169 -2.04 -0.29 -2.41
N LEU A 170 -3.03 0.38 -1.81
CA LEU A 170 -4.40 -0.12 -1.62
C LEU A 170 -5.00 -0.59 -2.95
N ASN A 171 -4.93 0.25 -3.99
CA ASN A 171 -5.50 -0.10 -5.29
C ASN A 171 -4.75 -1.25 -5.99
N ARG A 172 -3.47 -1.44 -5.69
CA ARG A 172 -2.64 -2.51 -6.27
C ARG A 172 -2.86 -3.87 -5.60
N TYR A 173 -3.06 -3.89 -4.28
CA TYR A 173 -3.12 -5.13 -3.49
C TYR A 173 -4.48 -5.39 -2.84
N GLY A 174 -5.45 -4.50 -2.97
CA GLY A 174 -6.82 -4.71 -2.50
C GLY A 174 -7.44 -5.94 -3.15
N VAL A 175 -8.05 -6.78 -2.32
CA VAL A 175 -8.61 -8.09 -2.71
C VAL A 175 -10.05 -8.24 -2.23
N SER A 176 -10.60 -7.25 -1.52
CA SER A 176 -11.99 -7.33 -1.07
C SER A 176 -12.93 -7.34 -2.29
N SER A 177 -13.90 -8.26 -2.25
CA SER A 177 -14.93 -8.41 -3.30
C SER A 177 -15.91 -7.23 -3.35
N ASP A 178 -15.84 -6.34 -2.36
CA ASP A 178 -16.47 -5.03 -2.42
C ASP A 178 -15.57 -4.12 -3.24
N GLU A 179 -15.51 -4.34 -4.57
CA GLU A 179 -14.82 -3.53 -5.59
C GLU A 179 -15.11 -2.00 -5.48
N THR A 180 -15.93 -1.58 -4.52
CA THR A 180 -16.51 -0.26 -4.30
C THR A 180 -16.03 0.48 -3.04
N SER A 181 -15.23 -0.08 -2.14
CA SER A 181 -14.91 0.66 -0.90
C SER A 181 -14.01 1.86 -1.14
N TRP A 182 -13.06 1.77 -2.09
CA TRP A 182 -12.09 2.83 -2.39
C TRP A 182 -11.79 2.98 -3.89
N PRO A 183 -12.80 3.26 -4.73
CA PRO A 183 -12.60 3.37 -6.18
C PRO A 183 -11.73 4.58 -6.50
N LEU A 184 -10.74 4.38 -7.37
CA LEU A 184 -10.02 5.50 -7.94
C LEU A 184 -10.90 6.23 -8.96
N PRO A 185 -10.91 7.58 -8.97
CA PRO A 185 -11.54 8.33 -10.03
C PRO A 185 -11.01 7.90 -11.40
N VAL A 186 -11.91 7.45 -12.28
CA VAL A 186 -11.57 7.07 -13.67
C VAL A 186 -11.33 8.28 -14.58
N ARG A 187 -11.61 9.49 -14.08
CA ARG A 187 -11.36 10.78 -14.71
C ARG A 187 -11.19 11.83 -13.63
N TYR A 188 -10.60 12.97 -13.99
CA TYR A 188 -10.64 14.16 -13.14
C TYR A 188 -12.09 14.53 -12.83
N ASP A 189 -12.41 14.63 -11.55
CA ASP A 189 -13.75 14.88 -11.00
C ASP A 189 -13.87 16.27 -10.36
N GLY A 190 -12.84 17.11 -10.48
CA GLY A 190 -12.75 18.42 -9.84
C GLY A 190 -11.79 18.44 -8.65
N GLN A 191 -11.49 17.31 -8.01
CA GLN A 191 -10.66 17.25 -6.80
C GLN A 191 -9.16 17.35 -7.14
N PRO A 192 -8.40 18.25 -6.49
CA PRO A 192 -6.97 18.37 -6.74
C PRO A 192 -6.18 17.17 -6.19
N TYR A 193 -5.07 16.83 -6.85
CA TYR A 193 -4.16 15.79 -6.33
C TYR A 193 -3.62 16.09 -4.93
N THR A 194 -3.61 17.36 -4.51
CA THR A 194 -3.18 17.78 -3.18
C THR A 194 -4.12 17.32 -2.06
N ASP A 195 -5.31 16.82 -2.38
CA ASP A 195 -6.22 16.21 -1.41
C ASP A 195 -5.75 14.83 -0.93
N GLY A 196 -4.73 14.25 -1.58
CA GLY A 196 -4.24 12.91 -1.25
C GLY A 196 -5.19 11.81 -1.73
N TYR A 197 -5.16 10.66 -1.03
CA TYR A 197 -6.10 9.54 -1.21
C TYR A 197 -6.38 9.19 -2.69
N GLY A 198 -7.66 9.00 -3.04
CA GLY A 198 -8.11 8.65 -4.38
C GLY A 198 -7.70 9.63 -5.49
N PRO A 199 -7.91 10.95 -5.35
CA PRO A 199 -7.48 11.93 -6.35
C PRO A 199 -5.98 11.88 -6.65
N ALA A 200 -5.14 11.82 -5.61
CA ALA A 200 -3.70 11.68 -5.77
C ALA A 200 -3.32 10.34 -6.42
N ALA A 201 -3.91 9.23 -5.97
CA ALA A 201 -3.62 7.91 -6.52
C ALA A 201 -4.03 7.79 -8.00
N ALA A 202 -5.17 8.34 -8.40
CA ALA A 202 -5.56 8.40 -9.80
C ALA A 202 -4.54 9.21 -10.63
N PHE A 203 -4.12 10.37 -10.14
CA PHE A 203 -3.07 11.13 -10.80
C PHE A 203 -1.75 10.35 -10.94
N LEU A 204 -1.27 9.73 -9.85
CA LEU A 204 -0.04 8.93 -9.85
C LEU A 204 -0.11 7.78 -10.86
N LYS A 205 -1.25 7.08 -10.92
CA LYS A 205 -1.46 5.99 -11.88
C LYS A 205 -1.56 6.45 -13.33
N TRP A 206 -2.11 7.64 -13.58
CA TRP A 206 -2.05 8.23 -14.92
C TRP A 206 -0.61 8.52 -15.35
N VAL A 207 0.20 9.08 -14.44
CA VAL A 207 1.61 9.32 -14.73
C VAL A 207 2.32 8.00 -15.06
N ASP A 208 2.00 6.92 -14.34
CA ASP A 208 2.55 5.60 -14.67
C ASP A 208 2.19 5.15 -16.09
N ALA A 209 0.90 5.26 -16.42
CA ALA A 209 0.38 4.83 -17.72
C ALA A 209 0.92 5.66 -18.90
N VAL A 210 1.23 6.95 -18.70
CA VAL A 210 1.65 7.84 -19.80
C VAL A 210 3.18 7.99 -19.86
N TYR A 211 3.85 8.11 -18.71
CA TYR A 211 5.25 8.51 -18.63
C TYR A 211 6.20 7.41 -18.13
N ARG A 212 5.68 6.32 -17.54
CA ARG A 212 6.49 5.25 -16.94
C ARG A 212 6.30 3.88 -17.61
N GLN A 213 5.80 3.85 -18.84
CA GLN A 213 5.57 2.60 -19.56
C GLN A 213 6.85 1.75 -19.69
N GLY A 214 6.80 0.51 -19.20
CA GLY A 214 7.95 -0.41 -19.23
C GLY A 214 9.05 -0.08 -18.22
N GLN A 215 8.75 0.75 -17.23
CA GLN A 215 9.67 1.15 -16.17
C GLN A 215 9.03 0.92 -14.79
N PRO A 216 9.80 0.96 -13.68
CA PRO A 216 9.21 0.98 -12.33
C PRO A 216 8.22 2.12 -12.19
N GLY A 217 7.11 1.84 -11.51
CA GLY A 217 6.07 2.82 -11.22
C GLY A 217 6.62 4.01 -10.44
N LEU A 218 5.96 5.15 -10.56
CA LEU A 218 6.39 6.42 -10.02
C LEU A 218 6.54 6.35 -8.50
N VAL A 219 5.57 5.75 -7.79
CA VAL A 219 5.65 5.57 -6.33
C VAL A 219 6.85 4.71 -5.95
N GLU A 220 7.05 3.58 -6.63
CA GLU A 220 8.21 2.72 -6.40
C GLU A 220 9.52 3.49 -6.64
N ALA A 221 9.62 4.23 -7.75
CA ALA A 221 10.79 5.02 -8.09
C ALA A 221 11.08 6.13 -7.08
N ILE A 222 10.05 6.86 -6.63
CA ILE A 222 10.17 7.91 -5.61
C ILE A 222 10.68 7.30 -4.29
N TYR A 223 10.05 6.24 -3.80
CA TYR A 223 10.46 5.64 -2.54
C TYR A 223 11.82 4.94 -2.64
N LYS A 224 12.16 4.31 -3.77
CA LYS A 224 13.49 3.77 -4.01
C LYS A 224 14.57 4.86 -3.98
N SER A 225 14.34 5.99 -4.64
CA SER A 225 15.23 7.16 -4.56
C SER A 225 15.29 7.73 -3.13
N ALA A 226 14.18 7.70 -2.40
CA ALA A 226 14.07 8.19 -1.03
C ALA A 226 14.78 7.33 0.04
N ASN A 227 15.27 6.13 -0.29
CA ASN A 227 16.15 5.35 0.61
C ASN A 227 17.51 6.00 0.84
N THR A 228 17.85 7.02 0.06
CA THR A 228 19.18 7.65 0.12
C THR A 228 19.14 9.17 0.30
N LYS A 229 18.01 9.85 0.03
CA LYS A 229 17.84 11.32 0.14
C LYS A 229 16.38 11.71 0.43
N LEU A 230 16.16 12.87 1.06
CA LEU A 230 14.85 13.52 1.19
C LEU A 230 14.19 13.68 -0.20
N TYR A 231 12.86 13.62 -0.27
CA TYR A 231 12.11 13.94 -1.49
C TYR A 231 12.47 15.34 -1.99
N GLN A 232 12.61 15.48 -3.32
CA GLN A 232 12.85 16.76 -3.98
C GLN A 232 11.99 16.84 -5.24
N ASP A 233 11.45 18.03 -5.54
CA ASP A 233 10.58 18.25 -6.70
C ASP A 233 11.26 17.93 -8.04
N GLY A 234 12.59 17.99 -8.09
CA GLY A 234 13.38 17.59 -9.25
C GLY A 234 13.20 16.12 -9.66
N LEU A 235 12.78 15.24 -8.74
CA LEU A 235 12.51 13.83 -9.04
C LEU A 235 11.42 13.66 -10.10
N TRP A 236 10.42 14.55 -10.15
CA TRP A 236 9.39 14.49 -11.19
C TRP A 236 9.99 14.71 -12.57
N VAL A 237 10.88 15.69 -12.70
CA VAL A 237 11.57 15.99 -13.97
C VAL A 237 12.51 14.85 -14.35
N GLU A 238 13.22 14.26 -13.39
CA GLU A 238 14.09 13.10 -13.65
C GLU A 238 13.28 11.89 -14.14
N LEU A 239 12.14 11.60 -13.51
CA LEU A 239 11.37 10.38 -13.78
C LEU A 239 10.42 10.50 -14.98
N THR A 240 10.01 11.73 -15.34
CA THR A 240 8.96 11.98 -16.34
C THR A 240 9.34 13.03 -17.40
N GLY A 241 10.41 13.79 -17.19
CA GLY A 241 10.77 14.95 -18.01
C GLY A 241 9.96 16.21 -17.72
N LYS A 242 9.02 16.19 -16.76
CA LYS A 242 8.08 17.28 -16.46
C LYS A 242 7.97 17.55 -14.96
N THR A 243 7.57 18.77 -14.61
CA THR A 243 7.22 19.10 -13.22
C THR A 243 5.86 18.52 -12.84
N VAL A 244 5.62 18.32 -11.54
CA VAL A 244 4.31 17.87 -11.02
C VAL A 244 3.16 18.76 -11.51
N ASP A 245 3.35 20.08 -11.54
CA ASP A 245 2.31 21.02 -11.99
C ASP A 245 2.01 20.89 -13.49
N THR A 246 3.02 20.63 -14.30
CA THR A 246 2.85 20.39 -15.74
C THR A 246 2.06 19.11 -15.97
N LEU A 247 2.45 18.03 -15.29
CA LEU A 247 1.77 16.74 -15.35
C LEU A 247 0.32 16.86 -14.87
N TRP A 248 0.08 17.57 -13.78
CA TRP A 248 -1.28 17.78 -13.26
C TRP A 248 -2.15 18.57 -14.24
N SER A 249 -1.59 19.59 -14.90
CA SER A 249 -2.30 20.33 -15.94
C SER A 249 -2.69 19.43 -17.12
N GLU A 250 -1.81 18.52 -17.53
CA GLU A 250 -2.10 17.56 -18.60
C GLU A 250 -3.16 16.52 -18.19
N TYR A 251 -3.04 15.95 -16.99
CA TYR A 251 -4.01 15.01 -16.44
C TYR A 251 -5.44 15.57 -16.43
N ARG A 252 -5.62 16.82 -15.98
CA ARG A 252 -6.95 17.47 -15.94
C ARG A 252 -7.58 17.66 -17.31
N ASN A 253 -6.78 17.67 -18.38
CA ASN A 253 -7.22 17.97 -19.73
C ASN A 253 -7.31 16.72 -20.64
N GLN A 254 -6.94 15.53 -20.14
CA GLN A 254 -6.99 14.29 -20.91
C GLN A 254 -7.92 13.25 -20.23
N PRO A 255 -9.00 12.78 -20.88
CA PRO A 255 -9.72 11.61 -20.40
C PRO A 255 -8.84 10.36 -20.58
N ILE A 256 -8.71 9.54 -19.54
CA ILE A 256 -8.03 8.24 -19.70
C ILE A 256 -8.98 7.24 -20.32
N ALA A 257 -8.52 6.57 -21.38
CA ALA A 257 -9.11 5.33 -21.86
C ALA A 257 -8.88 4.24 -20.83
N THR A 258 -9.96 3.65 -20.35
CA THR A 258 -9.89 2.49 -19.49
C THR A 258 -9.04 1.38 -20.14
N PRO A 259 -8.27 0.66 -19.32
CA PRO A 259 -8.30 0.72 -17.86
C PRO A 259 -7.05 1.33 -17.24
N PHE A 260 -7.37 2.04 -16.18
CA PHE A 260 -6.54 2.61 -15.12
C PHE A 260 -5.77 1.56 -14.30
N ARG A 261 -5.48 0.39 -14.87
CA ARG A 261 -4.64 -0.65 -14.32
C ARG A 261 -3.38 -0.74 -15.19
N SER A 262 -2.22 -0.54 -14.57
CA SER A 262 -0.88 -0.77 -15.13
C SER A 262 -0.59 -2.28 -15.40
N GLY A 263 -1.58 -3.07 -15.82
CA GLY A 263 -1.49 -4.53 -15.75
C GLY A 263 -2.78 -5.28 -16.04
N VAL A 264 -2.80 -6.57 -15.71
CA VAL A 264 -3.93 -7.50 -15.88
C VAL A 264 -4.36 -8.10 -14.54
N SER A 265 -5.59 -8.58 -14.44
CA SER A 265 -6.04 -9.35 -13.27
C SER A 265 -6.20 -10.81 -13.66
N VAL A 266 -5.55 -11.72 -12.94
CA VAL A 266 -5.72 -13.17 -13.10
C VAL A 266 -6.60 -13.72 -11.99
N PHE A 267 -7.44 -14.70 -12.31
CA PHE A 267 -8.44 -15.25 -11.38
C PHE A 267 -8.38 -16.78 -11.37
N MET A 268 -8.56 -17.37 -10.19
CA MET A 268 -8.46 -18.84 -10.02
C MET A 268 -9.76 -19.54 -10.40
N THR A 269 -10.81 -18.76 -10.62
CA THR A 269 -12.10 -19.24 -11.11
C THR A 269 -12.50 -18.55 -12.41
N ALA A 270 -13.45 -19.15 -13.11
CA ALA A 270 -13.96 -18.61 -14.37
C ALA A 270 -14.77 -17.32 -14.14
N ASN A 271 -14.92 -16.55 -15.22
CA ASN A 271 -15.74 -15.33 -15.28
C ASN A 271 -15.31 -14.24 -14.29
N PHE A 272 -14.01 -14.12 -14.02
CA PHE A 272 -13.42 -13.05 -13.19
C PHE A 272 -13.94 -13.06 -11.75
N LYS A 273 -14.12 -14.26 -11.19
CA LYS A 273 -14.63 -14.45 -9.83
C LYS A 273 -13.59 -15.05 -8.91
N GLY A 274 -13.90 -15.03 -7.62
CA GLY A 274 -13.10 -15.67 -6.58
C GLY A 274 -11.78 -14.96 -6.34
N TYR A 275 -10.81 -15.69 -5.79
CA TYR A 275 -9.48 -15.16 -5.54
C TYR A 275 -8.85 -14.67 -6.85
N SER A 276 -8.26 -13.48 -6.79
CA SER A 276 -7.65 -12.82 -7.94
C SER A 276 -6.34 -12.15 -7.54
N VAL A 277 -5.44 -12.06 -8.50
CA VAL A 277 -4.17 -11.37 -8.36
C VAL A 277 -4.01 -10.39 -9.50
N TYR A 278 -3.66 -9.16 -9.14
CA TYR A 278 -3.30 -8.14 -10.09
C TYR A 278 -1.80 -8.23 -10.45
N LEU A 279 -1.50 -8.27 -11.75
CA LEU A 279 -0.16 -8.41 -12.30
C LEU A 279 0.13 -7.21 -13.19
N GLU A 280 1.14 -6.42 -12.85
CA GLU A 280 1.57 -5.31 -13.70
C GLU A 280 2.29 -5.79 -14.96
N ARG A 281 2.72 -4.86 -15.84
CA ARG A 281 3.70 -5.19 -16.88
C ARG A 281 4.91 -5.86 -16.25
N GLY A 282 5.32 -6.99 -16.82
CA GLY A 282 6.40 -7.77 -16.24
C GLY A 282 6.40 -9.22 -16.72
N ARG A 283 7.40 -9.95 -16.23
CA ARG A 283 7.58 -11.37 -16.49
C ARG A 283 7.39 -12.09 -15.17
N TYR A 284 6.42 -12.99 -15.11
CA TYR A 284 6.08 -13.74 -13.91
C TYR A 284 6.32 -15.22 -14.19
N ASP A 285 7.40 -15.76 -13.63
CA ASP A 285 7.62 -17.21 -13.62
C ASP A 285 6.86 -17.87 -12.46
N LEU A 286 6.89 -19.19 -12.36
CA LEU A 286 6.14 -19.92 -11.33
C LEU A 286 6.49 -19.44 -9.91
N ALA A 287 7.76 -19.15 -9.63
CA ALA A 287 8.17 -18.63 -8.32
C ALA A 287 7.51 -17.26 -8.00
N ASP A 288 7.37 -16.40 -9.00
CA ASP A 288 6.71 -15.10 -8.85
C ASP A 288 5.21 -15.28 -8.60
N LEU A 289 4.56 -16.19 -9.32
CA LEU A 289 3.15 -16.50 -9.17
C LEU A 289 2.87 -17.13 -7.79
N LEU A 290 3.67 -18.10 -7.36
CA LEU A 290 3.58 -18.71 -6.03
C LEU A 290 3.77 -17.69 -4.90
N SER A 291 4.73 -16.75 -5.05
CA SER A 291 4.91 -15.67 -4.07
C SER A 291 3.72 -14.72 -3.95
N ARG A 292 2.81 -14.76 -4.94
CA ARG A 292 1.55 -14.03 -4.97
C ARG A 292 0.35 -14.92 -4.66
N ALA A 293 0.60 -16.11 -4.10
CA ALA A 293 -0.40 -17.13 -3.81
C ALA A 293 -1.24 -17.53 -5.05
N VAL A 294 -0.64 -17.43 -6.24
CA VAL A 294 -1.16 -18.03 -7.46
C VAL A 294 -0.59 -19.43 -7.57
N PRO A 295 -1.36 -20.50 -7.31
CA PRO A 295 -0.84 -21.85 -7.44
C PRO A 295 -0.61 -22.19 -8.92
N ASP A 296 0.34 -23.09 -9.16
CA ASP A 296 0.61 -23.60 -10.50
C ASP A 296 -0.67 -24.15 -11.12
N ASN A 297 -0.90 -23.88 -12.41
CA ASN A 297 -2.05 -24.41 -13.15
C ASN A 297 -3.44 -23.99 -12.66
N GLU A 298 -3.55 -23.03 -11.72
CA GLU A 298 -4.85 -22.64 -11.14
C GLU A 298 -5.47 -21.38 -11.75
N ILE A 299 -4.75 -20.62 -12.60
CA ILE A 299 -5.37 -19.49 -13.31
C ILE A 299 -6.42 -20.01 -14.29
N ALA A 300 -7.62 -19.44 -14.23
CA ALA A 300 -8.80 -19.87 -14.97
C ALA A 300 -9.40 -18.78 -15.86
N SER A 301 -9.28 -17.51 -15.47
CA SER A 301 -9.70 -16.36 -16.28
C SER A 301 -8.78 -15.17 -16.08
N ILE A 302 -8.70 -14.29 -17.08
CA ILE A 302 -7.80 -13.13 -17.08
C ILE A 302 -8.55 -11.92 -17.64
N GLN A 303 -8.58 -10.82 -16.90
CA GLN A 303 -8.99 -9.52 -17.44
C GLN A 303 -7.78 -8.88 -18.12
N VAL A 304 -7.86 -8.66 -19.43
CA VAL A 304 -6.82 -8.01 -20.25
C VAL A 304 -7.36 -6.68 -20.76
N PRO A 305 -7.17 -5.62 -19.97
CA PRO A 305 -7.20 -4.23 -20.40
C PRO A 305 -6.84 -3.91 -21.85
N ALA A 306 -7.57 -2.97 -22.46
CA ALA A 306 -7.16 -2.38 -23.73
C ALA A 306 -5.76 -1.77 -23.63
N GLY A 307 -4.89 -2.09 -24.60
CA GLY A 307 -3.48 -1.67 -24.60
C GLY A 307 -2.53 -2.61 -23.87
N TYR A 308 -3.02 -3.74 -23.36
CA TYR A 308 -2.20 -4.81 -22.78
C TYR A 308 -2.21 -6.07 -23.65
N LYS A 309 -1.14 -6.84 -23.53
CA LYS A 309 -1.05 -8.19 -24.07
C LYS A 309 -0.51 -9.13 -23.01
N VAL A 310 -1.17 -10.25 -22.80
CA VAL A 310 -0.64 -11.34 -21.97
C VAL A 310 -0.16 -12.45 -22.87
N THR A 311 1.10 -12.85 -22.72
CA THR A 311 1.60 -14.11 -23.28
C THR A 311 1.72 -15.11 -22.15
N ALA A 312 0.79 -16.07 -22.09
CA ALA A 312 0.79 -17.14 -21.12
C ALA A 312 1.51 -18.37 -21.67
N TYR A 313 2.25 -19.07 -20.80
CA TYR A 313 3.06 -20.24 -21.12
C TYR A 313 2.68 -21.40 -20.21
N ALA A 314 2.61 -22.59 -20.79
CA ALA A 314 2.29 -23.81 -20.05
C ALA A 314 3.45 -24.31 -19.18
N GLY A 315 4.67 -23.89 -19.48
CA GLY A 315 5.87 -24.28 -18.76
C GLY A 315 6.46 -23.15 -17.91
N VAL A 316 7.17 -23.56 -16.86
CA VAL A 316 8.09 -22.70 -16.08
C VAL A 316 9.18 -22.15 -17.02
N GLY A 317 9.66 -20.94 -16.72
CA GLY A 317 10.70 -20.27 -17.51
C GLY A 317 10.22 -19.79 -18.88
N PHE A 318 8.91 -19.55 -19.05
CA PHE A 318 8.30 -19.09 -20.30
C PHE A 318 8.48 -20.09 -21.46
N THR A 319 8.25 -21.37 -21.17
CA THR A 319 8.45 -22.49 -22.11
C THR A 319 7.14 -23.24 -22.39
N GLY A 320 7.18 -24.20 -23.32
CA GLY A 320 6.02 -25.03 -23.67
C GLY A 320 4.99 -24.32 -24.55
N ASP A 321 3.77 -24.86 -24.57
CA ASP A 321 2.64 -24.28 -25.30
C ASP A 321 2.36 -22.86 -24.80
N LYS A 322 1.97 -21.96 -25.72
CA LYS A 322 1.66 -20.57 -25.38
C LYS A 322 0.36 -20.08 -25.98
N VAL A 323 -0.26 -19.11 -25.32
CA VAL A 323 -1.39 -18.33 -25.84
C VAL A 323 -1.17 -16.84 -25.62
N GLU A 324 -1.57 -16.03 -26.59
CA GLU A 324 -1.54 -14.58 -26.52
C GLU A 324 -2.97 -14.04 -26.36
N LEU A 325 -3.17 -13.19 -25.36
CA LEU A 325 -4.46 -12.57 -25.01
C LEU A 325 -4.31 -11.05 -25.12
N THR A 326 -5.22 -10.41 -25.85
CA THR A 326 -5.27 -8.93 -26.02
C THR A 326 -6.60 -8.33 -25.57
N ALA A 327 -7.47 -9.16 -25.01
CA ALA A 327 -8.76 -8.81 -24.45
C ALA A 327 -9.14 -9.82 -23.34
N ASP A 328 -10.14 -9.47 -22.55
CA ASP A 328 -10.65 -10.29 -21.46
C ASP A 328 -10.93 -11.74 -21.88
N ALA A 329 -10.38 -12.68 -21.13
CA ALA A 329 -10.55 -14.12 -21.28
C ALA A 329 -11.35 -14.66 -20.09
N PRO A 330 -12.70 -14.75 -20.18
CA PRO A 330 -13.54 -15.24 -19.08
C PRO A 330 -13.30 -16.71 -18.74
N VAL A 331 -12.69 -17.47 -19.66
CA VAL A 331 -12.15 -18.82 -19.46
C VAL A 331 -10.91 -18.99 -20.32
N LEU A 332 -9.87 -19.65 -19.80
CA LEU A 332 -8.71 -20.07 -20.59
C LEU A 332 -9.02 -21.35 -21.37
N ALA A 333 -9.09 -21.23 -22.69
CA ALA A 333 -9.31 -22.35 -23.60
C ALA A 333 -8.05 -23.23 -23.75
N PRO A 334 -8.19 -24.49 -24.21
CA PRO A 334 -7.05 -25.33 -24.55
C PRO A 334 -6.11 -24.64 -25.56
N PRO A 335 -4.78 -24.82 -25.43
CA PRO A 335 -4.09 -25.72 -24.50
C PRO A 335 -3.93 -25.14 -23.08
N MET A 336 -4.37 -23.91 -22.82
CA MET A 336 -4.10 -23.19 -21.56
C MET A 336 -5.10 -23.49 -20.43
N THR A 337 -6.00 -24.47 -20.59
CA THR A 337 -6.94 -24.84 -19.53
C THR A 337 -6.20 -25.51 -18.38
N ARG A 338 -6.10 -24.82 -17.23
CA ARG A 338 -5.41 -25.30 -16.02
C ARG A 338 -3.99 -25.80 -16.34
N ALA A 339 -3.26 -25.02 -17.13
CA ALA A 339 -1.93 -25.40 -17.60
C ALA A 339 -0.90 -24.27 -17.45
N MET A 340 -1.29 -23.09 -16.99
CA MET A 340 -0.40 -21.93 -16.96
C MET A 340 0.56 -21.99 -15.77
N SER A 341 1.86 -21.97 -16.07
CA SER A 341 2.93 -21.90 -15.06
C SER A 341 3.72 -20.59 -15.11
N SER A 342 3.71 -19.86 -16.23
CA SER A 342 4.36 -18.54 -16.33
C SER A 342 3.65 -17.63 -17.33
N LEU A 343 3.78 -16.32 -17.17
CA LEU A 343 3.20 -15.35 -18.09
C LEU A 343 3.99 -14.06 -18.19
N VAL A 344 3.85 -13.39 -19.33
CA VAL A 344 4.40 -12.05 -19.58
C VAL A 344 3.25 -11.09 -19.84
N VAL A 345 3.24 -9.98 -19.11
CA VAL A 345 2.30 -8.87 -19.28
C VAL A 345 3.05 -7.72 -19.97
N GLU A 346 2.56 -7.32 -21.15
CA GLU A 346 3.14 -6.27 -22.00
C GLU A 346 2.18 -5.12 -22.23
#